data_AF-A0A4Y7KZV8-F1
#
_entry.id   AF-A0A4Y7KZV8-F1
#
_cell.length_a   1.000
_cell.length_b   1.000
_cell.length_c   1.000
_cell.angle_alpha   90.00
_cell.angle_beta   90.00
_cell.angle_gamma   90.00
#
_symmetry.space_group_name_H-M   'P 1'
#
loop_
_entity.id
_entity.type
_entity.pdbx_description
1 polymer ?
#
loop_
_entity_poly.entity_id
_entity_poly.type
_entity_poly.pdbx_seq_one_letter_code
_entity_poly.pdbx_strand_id
1 'polypeptide(L)'
;MHFIELLLDYFIHETSCRNDYEFIQAVIRLFLKIHGETVRCHTQLQAKAKELLEVHSPTWQRIDKMFRSTRCMVSFFSNPQF
;
A
#
# COMPACT_ATOMS: atom_id res chain seq x y z
N MET A 1 -19.87 11.71 -1.79
CA MET A 1 -19.26 10.44 -2.25
C MET A 1 -18.29 10.64 -3.41
N HIS A 2 -18.61 11.49 -4.40
CA HIS A 2 -17.73 11.74 -5.56
C HIS A 2 -16.25 12.04 -5.22
N PHE A 3 -15.99 12.89 -4.21
CA PHE A 3 -14.60 13.18 -3.80
C PHE A 3 -13.84 11.97 -3.23
N ILE A 4 -14.53 11.06 -2.54
CA ILE A 4 -13.91 9.84 -1.97
C ILE A 4 -13.53 8.89 -3.11
N GLU A 5 -14.39 8.79 -4.13
CA GLU A 5 -14.11 8.03 -5.34
C GLU A 5 -12.92 8.61 -6.12
N LEU A 6 -12.90 9.93 -6.36
CA LEU A 6 -11.79 10.59 -7.04
C LEU A 6 -10.45 10.42 -6.31
N LEU A 7 -10.47 10.45 -4.96
CA LEU A 7 -9.27 10.18 -4.17
C LEU A 7 -8.82 8.73 -4.29
N LEU A 8 -9.74 7.76 -4.34
CA LEU A 8 -9.40 6.37 -4.60
C LEU A 8 -8.80 6.19 -6.00
N ASP A 9 -9.37 6.82 -7.03
CA ASP A 9 -8.82 6.81 -8.39
C ASP A 9 -7.42 7.42 -8.44
N TYR A 10 -7.20 8.54 -7.73
CA TYR A 10 -5.88 9.14 -7.58
C TYR A 10 -4.89 8.18 -6.91
N PHE A 11 -5.27 7.52 -5.81
CA PHE A 11 -4.39 6.55 -5.14
C PHE A 11 -4.05 5.35 -6.02
N ILE A 12 -5.01 4.87 -6.83
CA ILE A 12 -4.77 3.78 -7.79
C ILE A 12 -3.71 4.22 -8.80
N HIS A 13 -3.87 5.42 -9.37
CA HIS A 13 -2.92 5.98 -10.33
C HIS A 13 -1.52 6.14 -9.73
N GLU A 14 -1.39 6.85 -8.61
CA GLU A 14 -0.09 7.12 -7.98
C GLU A 14 0.62 5.83 -7.54
N THR A 15 -0.13 4.87 -6.98
CA THR A 15 0.44 3.57 -6.58
C THR A 15 0.92 2.77 -7.78
N SER A 16 0.26 2.89 -8.95
CA SER A 16 0.68 2.24 -10.19
C SER A 16 1.97 2.86 -10.77
N CYS A 17 2.14 4.17 -10.63
CA CYS A 17 3.33 4.91 -11.06
C CYS A 17 4.56 4.61 -10.18
N ARG A 18 4.36 4.01 -9.00
CA ARG A 18 5.41 3.68 -8.02
C ARG A 18 6.28 4.88 -7.60
N ASN A 19 5.77 6.09 -7.77
CA ASN A 19 6.41 7.31 -7.33
C ASN A 19 6.03 7.60 -5.87
N ASP A 20 6.98 8.08 -5.07
CA ASP A 20 6.78 8.50 -3.67
C ASP A 20 5.92 7.54 -2.82
N TYR A 21 6.15 6.24 -3.00
CA TYR A 21 5.29 5.17 -2.47
C TYR A 21 5.06 5.27 -0.96
N GLU A 22 6.07 5.64 -0.17
CA GLU A 22 5.92 5.82 1.29
C GLU A 22 4.94 6.95 1.64
N PHE A 23 5.06 8.08 0.96
CA PHE A 23 4.15 9.21 1.15
C PHE A 23 2.72 8.83 0.76
N ILE A 24 2.55 8.24 -0.43
CA ILE A 24 1.23 7.79 -0.90
C ILE A 24 0.63 6.75 0.05
N GLN A 25 1.43 5.82 0.59
CA GLN A 25 0.95 4.88 1.61
C GLN A 25 0.52 5.55 2.91
N ALA A 26 1.27 6.56 3.38
CA ALA A 26 0.88 7.32 4.57
C ALA A 26 -0.47 8.05 4.35
N VAL A 27 -0.67 8.63 3.17
CA VAL A 27 -1.91 9.31 2.79
C VAL A 27 -3.07 8.31 2.67
N ILE A 28 -2.88 7.17 2.00
CA ILE A 28 -3.89 6.10 1.89
C ILE A 28 -4.30 5.62 3.29
N ARG A 29 -3.33 5.42 4.19
CA ARG A 29 -3.61 5.00 5.57
C ARG A 29 -4.45 6.02 6.32
N LEU A 30 -4.12 7.31 6.21
CA LEU A 30 -4.91 8.38 6.83
C LEU A 30 -6.33 8.44 6.24
N PHE A 31 -6.44 8.38 4.92
CA PHE A 31 -7.71 8.38 4.20
C PHE A 31 -8.61 7.23 4.66
N LEU A 32 -8.10 6.00 4.70
CA LEU A 32 -8.87 4.83 5.15
C LEU A 32 -9.20 4.90 6.64
N LYS A 33 -8.36 5.54 7.47
CA LYS A 33 -8.70 5.78 8.88
C LYS A 33 -9.91 6.70 9.05
N ILE A 34 -10.08 7.69 8.18
CA ILE A 34 -11.16 8.68 8.27
C ILE A 34 -12.41 8.21 7.51
N HIS A 35 -12.25 7.65 6.31
CA HIS A 35 -13.33 7.32 5.38
C HIS A 35 -13.54 5.81 5.18
N GLY A 36 -12.81 4.96 5.89
CA GLY A 36 -12.85 3.50 5.70
C GLY A 36 -14.24 2.91 5.89
N GLU A 37 -15.01 3.40 6.87
CA GLU A 37 -16.39 2.95 7.07
C GLU A 37 -17.30 3.35 5.90
N THR A 38 -17.12 4.56 5.37
CA THR A 38 -17.85 5.01 4.17
C THR A 38 -17.52 4.14 2.97
N VAL A 39 -16.23 3.83 2.75
CA VAL A 39 -15.78 2.93 1.68
C VAL A 39 -16.38 1.53 1.87
N ARG A 40 -16.43 1.02 3.11
CA ARG A 40 -17.00 -0.28 3.45
C ARG A 40 -18.51 -0.34 3.22
N CYS A 41 -19.26 0.74 3.38
CA CYS A 41 -20.72 0.72 3.24
C CYS A 41 -21.22 0.92 1.79
N HIS A 42 -20.37 1.31 0.85
CA HIS A 42 -20.77 1.61 -0.54
C HIS A 42 -20.08 0.70 -1.54
N THR A 43 -20.85 -0.14 -2.25
CA THR A 43 -20.33 -1.17 -3.17
C THR A 43 -19.43 -0.62 -4.28
N GLN A 44 -19.74 0.55 -4.83
CA GLN A 44 -18.90 1.22 -5.83
C GLN A 44 -17.51 1.56 -5.26
N LEU A 45 -17.45 2.06 -4.03
CA LEU A 45 -16.19 2.40 -3.37
C LEU A 45 -15.42 1.15 -2.94
N GLN A 46 -16.12 0.08 -2.55
CA GLN A 46 -15.48 -1.23 -2.29
C GLN A 46 -14.77 -1.76 -3.54
N ALA A 47 -15.40 -1.65 -4.71
CA ALA A 47 -14.80 -2.08 -5.98
C ALA A 47 -13.49 -1.33 -6.24
N LYS A 48 -13.48 -0.01 -6.04
CA LYS A 48 -12.28 0.83 -6.15
C LYS A 48 -11.21 0.52 -5.10
N ALA A 49 -11.61 0.29 -3.85
CA ALA A 49 -10.68 -0.12 -2.80
C ALA A 49 -10.03 -1.49 -3.11
N LYS A 50 -10.79 -2.41 -3.73
CA LYS A 50 -10.25 -3.69 -4.20
C LYS A 50 -9.27 -3.50 -5.35
N GLU A 51 -9.60 -2.66 -6.33
CA GLU A 51 -8.67 -2.29 -7.42
C GLU A 51 -7.37 -1.70 -6.88
N LEU A 52 -7.46 -0.76 -5.92
CA LEU A 52 -6.30 -0.20 -5.23
C LEU A 52 -5.46 -1.29 -4.55
N LEU A 53 -6.09 -2.25 -3.88
CA LEU A 53 -5.39 -3.37 -3.23
C LEU A 53 -4.61 -4.22 -4.24
N GLU A 54 -5.19 -4.52 -5.40
CA GLU A 54 -4.53 -5.30 -6.46
C GLU A 54 -3.29 -4.59 -7.02
N VAL A 55 -3.37 -3.27 -7.22
CA VAL A 55 -2.21 -2.46 -7.68
C VAL A 55 -1.15 -2.31 -6.59
N HIS A 56 -1.59 -2.17 -5.34
CA HIS A 56 -0.72 -1.97 -4.18
C HIS A 56 0.08 -3.22 -3.79
N SER A 57 -0.56 -4.39 -3.80
CA SER A 57 -0.01 -5.62 -3.24
C SER A 57 1.33 -6.05 -3.83
N PRO A 58 1.56 -6.04 -5.16
CA PRO A 58 2.84 -6.42 -5.75
C PRO A 58 3.99 -5.51 -5.31
N THR A 59 3.75 -4.20 -5.21
CA THR A 59 4.75 -3.23 -4.77
C THR A 59 5.13 -3.48 -3.31
N TRP A 60 4.15 -3.67 -2.43
CA TRP A 60 4.39 -4.02 -1.03
C TRP A 60 5.16 -5.33 -0.88
N GLN A 61 4.74 -6.39 -1.57
CA GLN A 61 5.38 -7.70 -1.52
C GLN A 61 6.85 -7.63 -1.97
N ARG A 62 7.16 -6.84 -2.99
CA ARG A 62 8.54 -6.61 -3.44
C ARG A 62 9.37 -5.94 -2.34
N ILE A 63 8.84 -4.88 -1.73
CA ILE A 63 9.52 -4.14 -0.65
C ILE A 63 9.75 -5.07 0.55
N ASP A 64 8.71 -5.75 1.03
CA ASP A 64 8.80 -6.68 2.16
C ASP A 64 9.82 -7.81 1.89
N LYS A 65 9.82 -8.40 0.69
CA LYS A 65 10.81 -9.41 0.30
C LYS A 65 12.24 -8.85 0.38
N MET A 66 12.48 -7.65 -0.16
CA MET A 66 13.80 -7.02 -0.11
C MET A 66 14.26 -6.77 1.34
N PHE A 67 13.39 -6.25 2.19
CA PHE A 67 13.71 -6.02 3.60
C PHE A 67 13.99 -7.32 4.35
N ARG A 68 13.17 -8.36 4.14
CA ARG A 68 13.38 -9.67 4.76
C ARG A 68 14.70 -10.30 4.32
N SER A 69 14.97 -10.35 3.01
CA SER A 69 16.22 -10.89 2.49
C SER A 69 17.44 -10.14 3.02
N THR A 70 17.39 -8.80 3.05
CA THR A 70 18.48 -7.97 3.60
C THR A 70 18.71 -8.26 5.08
N ARG A 71 17.62 -8.33 5.88
CA ARG A 71 17.71 -8.65 7.31
C ARG A 71 18.33 -10.03 7.55
N CYS A 72 17.94 -11.04 6.77
CA CYS A 72 18.52 -12.38 6.85
C CYS A 72 20.02 -12.36 6.54
N MET A 73 20.45 -11.67 5.47
CA MET A 73 21.87 -11.55 5.13
C MET A 73 22.66 -10.83 6.22
N VAL A 74 22.17 -9.69 6.72
CA VAL A 74 22.82 -8.96 7.82
C VAL A 74 22.95 -9.84 9.05
N SER A 75 21.89 -10.57 9.43
CA SER A 75 21.92 -11.49 10.57
C SER A 75 22.92 -12.62 10.39
N PHE A 76 23.09 -13.13 9.17
CA PHE A 76 24.06 -14.17 8.85
C PHE A 76 25.49 -13.63 9.00
N PHE A 77 25.82 -12.50 8.36
CA PHE A 77 27.16 -11.93 8.42
C PHE A 77 27.54 -11.34 9.78
N SER A 78 26.57 -10.94 10.59
CA SER A 78 26.84 -10.36 11.92
C SER A 78 26.99 -11.41 13.02
N ASN A 79 26.82 -12.70 12.73
CA ASN A 79 26.92 -13.76 13.72
C ASN A 79 28.28 -14.48 13.56
N PRO A 80 29.26 -14.25 14.46
CA PRO A 80 30.61 -14.83 14.35
C PRO A 80 30.67 -16.34 14.64
N GLN A 81 29.53 -16.97 14.91
CA GLN A 81 29.39 -18.43 15.14
C GLN A 81 29.18 -19.20 13.82
N PHE A 82 29.14 -18.51 12.67
CA PHE A 82 29.21 -19.07 11.32
C PHE A 82 30.52 -18.70 10.63
#